data_AF-A0A5C8ZWV9-F1
#
_entry.id   AF-A0A5C8ZWV9-F1
#
_cell.length_a   1.000
_cell.length_b   1.000
_cell.length_c   1.000
_cell.angle_alpha   90.00
_cell.angle_beta   90.00
_cell.angle_gamma   90.00
#
_symmetry.space_group_name_H-M   'P 1'
#
loop_
_entity.id
_entity.type
_entity.pdbx_description
1 polymer ?
#
loop_
_entity_poly.entity_id
_entity_poly.type
_entity_poly.pdbx_seq_one_letter_code
_entity_poly.pdbx_strand_id
1 'polypeptide(L)'
;MTPTAELGNKATAELEVFAVIEGKKVYLPTEAKYVMQDCRGLWFYSTRKPRTAEGDWTPNKTSICCRTDGGFVRVLKTDTRVPWLDTCQRTVRMVSGNEGRRPADEH
;
A
#
# COMPACT_ATOMS: atom_id res chain seq x y z
N MET A 1 17.83 1.03 -2.42
CA MET A 1 16.36 0.89 -2.43
C MET A 1 15.76 2.29 -2.40
N THR A 2 14.83 2.59 -3.30
CA THR A 2 14.09 3.86 -3.32
C THR A 2 12.81 3.70 -2.49
N PRO A 3 12.38 4.70 -1.70
CA PRO A 3 11.08 4.66 -1.04
C PRO A 3 9.98 4.51 -2.09
N THR A 4 9.09 3.56 -1.87
CA THR A 4 7.89 3.38 -2.70
C THR A 4 6.65 3.87 -1.98
N ALA A 5 6.76 4.23 -0.70
CA ALA A 5 5.68 4.76 0.09
C ALA A 5 6.15 5.83 1.08
N GLU A 6 5.23 6.73 1.40
CA GLU A 6 5.40 7.78 2.38
C GLU A 6 4.35 7.62 3.50
N LEU A 7 4.76 7.94 4.74
CA LEU A 7 3.87 7.94 5.90
C LEU A 7 3.43 9.38 6.19
N GLY A 8 2.14 9.61 6.40
CA GLY A 8 1.60 10.95 6.72
C GLY A 8 1.18 11.79 5.51
N ASN A 9 0.82 13.07 5.70
CA ASN A 9 0.12 13.87 4.69
C ASN A 9 0.90 14.05 3.38
N LYS A 10 0.39 13.47 2.29
CA LYS A 10 0.80 13.83 0.92
C LYS A 10 0.01 15.06 0.48
N ALA A 11 0.66 16.22 0.46
CA ALA A 11 -0.02 17.52 0.28
C ALA A 11 -0.25 17.93 -1.20
N THR A 12 0.25 17.17 -2.17
CA THR A 12 0.52 17.73 -3.52
C THR A 12 0.10 16.88 -4.71
N ALA A 13 -0.62 15.76 -4.52
CA ALA A 13 -1.09 14.95 -5.64
C ALA A 13 -2.59 15.16 -5.92
N GLU A 14 -2.95 15.34 -7.20
CA GLU A 14 -4.35 15.36 -7.65
C GLU A 14 -5.07 14.04 -7.32
N LEU A 15 -4.32 12.92 -7.37
CA LEU A 15 -4.77 11.59 -6.98
C LEU A 15 -3.93 11.06 -5.81
N GLU A 16 -4.57 10.89 -4.66
CA GLU A 16 -4.02 10.21 -3.50
C GLU A 16 -4.39 8.72 -3.57
N VAL A 17 -3.39 7.84 -3.58
CA VAL A 17 -3.58 6.39 -3.42
C VAL A 17 -2.91 5.98 -2.12
N PHE A 18 -3.65 5.33 -1.23
CA PHE A 18 -3.10 4.90 0.06
C PHE A 18 -3.77 3.63 0.57
N ALA A 19 -3.15 3.00 1.57
CA ALA A 19 -3.75 1.97 2.40
C ALA A 19 -3.67 2.37 3.87
N VAL A 20 -4.58 1.84 4.69
CA VAL A 20 -4.47 1.97 6.15
C VAL A 20 -3.83 0.70 6.68
N ILE A 21 -2.65 0.84 7.30
CA ILE A 21 -1.87 -0.26 7.88
C ILE A 21 -1.54 0.14 9.32
N GLU A 22 -1.94 -0.69 10.30
CA GLU A 22 -1.82 -0.39 11.74
C GLU A 22 -2.34 1.03 12.10
N GLY A 23 -3.49 1.41 11.53
CA GLY A 23 -4.12 2.72 11.77
C GLY A 23 -3.43 3.91 11.11
N LYS A 24 -2.35 3.69 10.35
CA LYS A 24 -1.60 4.75 9.66
C LYS A 24 -1.86 4.74 8.16
N LYS A 25 -2.01 5.93 7.57
CA LYS A 25 -2.06 6.08 6.11
C LYS A 25 -0.67 5.86 5.54
N VAL A 26 -0.58 4.90 4.63
CA VAL A 26 0.60 4.59 3.83
C VAL A 26 0.29 5.00 2.40
N TYR A 27 0.90 6.10 1.94
CA TYR A 27 0.69 6.62 0.59
C TYR A 27 1.52 5.82 -0.40
N LEU A 28 0.90 5.45 -1.51
CA LEU A 28 1.41 4.51 -2.50
C LEU A 28 1.47 5.16 -3.89
N PRO A 29 2.19 4.53 -4.83
CA PRO A 29 2.16 4.93 -6.24
C PRO A 29 0.76 4.77 -6.82
N THR A 30 0.43 5.54 -7.86
CA THR A 30 -0.93 5.59 -8.41
C THR A 30 -1.36 4.27 -9.04
N GLU A 31 -0.42 3.45 -9.48
CA GLU A 31 -0.63 2.12 -10.04
C GLU A 31 -0.95 1.04 -8.98
N ALA A 32 -0.68 1.30 -7.69
CA ALA A 32 -0.95 0.34 -6.63
C ALA A 32 -2.47 0.12 -6.47
N LYS A 33 -2.95 -1.10 -6.73
CA LYS A 33 -4.37 -1.46 -6.63
C LYS A 33 -4.67 -2.32 -5.40
N TYR A 34 -3.73 -3.16 -5.00
CA TYR A 34 -3.88 -4.06 -3.86
C TYR A 34 -2.65 -3.95 -2.97
N VAL A 35 -2.85 -4.15 -1.67
CA VAL A 35 -1.77 -4.31 -0.68
C VAL A 35 -2.00 -5.54 0.17
N MET A 36 -0.91 -6.08 0.70
CA MET A 36 -0.89 -7.33 1.44
C MET A 36 0.40 -7.50 2.23
N GLN A 37 0.34 -8.28 3.29
CA GLN A 37 1.47 -8.67 4.12
C GLN A 37 1.89 -10.11 3.80
N ASP A 38 3.18 -10.41 3.81
CA ASP A 38 3.68 -11.78 3.73
C ASP A 38 3.76 -12.47 5.10
N CYS A 39 4.09 -13.76 5.13
CA CYS A 39 4.25 -14.51 6.38
C CYS A 39 5.35 -13.97 7.31
N ARG A 40 6.33 -13.22 6.77
CA ARG A 40 7.42 -12.57 7.53
C ARG A 40 7.04 -11.20 8.05
N GLY A 41 5.82 -10.76 7.78
CA GLY A 41 5.27 -9.47 8.20
C GLY A 41 5.60 -8.31 7.25
N LEU A 42 6.20 -8.58 6.09
CA LEU A 42 6.61 -7.55 5.13
C LEU A 42 5.45 -7.18 4.21
N TRP A 43 5.30 -5.88 3.95
CA TRP A 43 4.20 -5.37 3.13
C TRP A 43 4.59 -5.12 1.67
N PHE A 44 3.65 -5.41 0.79
CA PHE A 44 3.79 -5.28 -0.65
C PHE A 44 2.54 -4.66 -1.27
N TYR A 45 2.69 -4.06 -2.44
CA TYR A 45 1.57 -3.68 -3.31
C TYR A 45 1.64 -4.40 -4.66
N SER A 46 0.49 -4.56 -5.32
CA SER A 46 0.39 -5.10 -6.67
C SER A 46 -0.64 -4.34 -7.52
N THR A 47 -0.48 -4.42 -8.84
CA THR A 47 -1.40 -3.84 -9.82
C THR A 47 -2.57 -4.76 -10.17
N ARG A 48 -2.48 -6.05 -9.81
CA ARG A 48 -3.48 -7.09 -10.07
C ARG A 48 -3.86 -7.81 -8.78
N LYS A 49 -5.11 -8.27 -8.72
CA LYS A 49 -5.61 -9.06 -7.59
C LYS A 49 -4.73 -10.31 -7.43
N PRO A 50 -4.17 -10.55 -6.24
CA PRO A 50 -3.46 -11.78 -5.92
C PRO A 50 -4.33 -13.01 -6.17
N ARG A 51 -3.73 -14.09 -6.67
CA ARG A 51 -4.42 -15.37 -6.83
C ARG A 51 -4.47 -16.09 -5.49
N THR A 52 -5.64 -16.66 -5.18
CA THR A 52 -5.94 -17.35 -3.91
C THR A 52 -5.51 -18.81 -3.95
N ALA A 53 -4.42 -19.14 -4.65
CA ALA A 53 -3.87 -20.49 -4.62
C ALA A 53 -2.83 -20.57 -3.50
N GLU A 54 -2.94 -21.60 -2.66
CA GLU A 54 -1.99 -21.85 -1.57
C GLU A 54 -0.58 -22.00 -2.16
N GLY A 55 0.35 -21.16 -1.73
CA GLY A 55 1.71 -21.09 -2.28
C GLY A 55 1.89 -20.18 -3.51
N ASP A 56 0.82 -19.65 -4.11
CA ASP A 56 0.89 -18.72 -5.25
C ASP A 56 1.19 -17.29 -4.76
N TRP A 57 2.44 -17.13 -4.32
CA TRP A 57 3.03 -15.87 -3.94
C TRP A 57 3.19 -14.98 -5.19
N THR A 58 2.12 -14.26 -5.55
CA THR A 58 1.97 -13.42 -6.77
C THR A 58 3.31 -12.86 -7.31
N PRO A 59 3.73 -13.23 -8.55
CA PRO A 59 5.07 -12.91 -9.08
C PRO A 59 5.32 -11.44 -9.43
N ASN A 60 4.34 -10.54 -9.25
CA ASN A 60 4.43 -9.13 -9.66
C ASN A 60 3.97 -8.18 -8.54
N LYS A 61 4.68 -8.20 -7.42
CA LYS A 61 4.45 -7.27 -6.31
C LYS A 61 5.71 -6.48 -6.01
N THR A 62 5.52 -5.27 -5.54
CA THR A 62 6.60 -4.36 -5.17
C THR A 62 6.58 -4.16 -3.66
N SER A 63 7.74 -4.27 -3.01
CA SER A 63 7.85 -3.99 -1.58
C SER A 63 7.42 -2.55 -1.28
N ILE A 64 6.63 -2.38 -0.23
CA ILE A 64 6.31 -1.07 0.32
C ILE A 64 7.50 -0.64 1.15
N CYS A 65 8.31 0.28 0.63
CA CYS A 65 9.52 0.78 1.26
C CYS A 65 9.27 2.18 1.79
N CYS A 66 9.46 2.37 3.10
CA CYS A 66 9.30 3.65 3.79
C CYS A 66 10.63 4.12 4.38
N ARG A 67 10.78 5.43 4.57
CA ARG A 67 11.87 6.01 5.36
C ARG A 67 11.57 5.84 6.85
N THR A 68 12.54 5.32 7.57
CA THR A 68 12.57 5.30 9.03
C THR A 68 13.03 6.65 9.57
N ASP A 69 12.78 6.91 10.86
CA ASP A 69 13.18 8.15 11.52
C ASP A 69 14.70 8.38 11.48
N GLY A 70 15.50 7.30 11.42
CA GLY A 70 16.95 7.35 11.24
C GLY A 70 17.41 7.61 9.80
N GLY A 71 16.50 7.93 8.87
CA GLY A 71 16.80 8.23 7.46
C GLY A 71 17.00 7.00 6.56
N PHE A 72 16.98 5.78 7.11
CA PHE A 72 17.14 4.55 6.32
C PHE A 72 15.85 4.17 5.61
N VAL A 73 15.97 3.67 4.37
CA VAL A 73 14.85 3.09 3.62
C VAL A 73 14.75 1.61 3.94
N ARG A 74 13.60 1.17 4.46
CA ARG A 74 13.31 -0.24 4.74
C ARG A 74 11.94 -0.64 4.26
N VAL A 75 11.76 -1.94 4.02
CA VAL A 75 10.43 -2.50 3.76
C VAL A 75 9.58 -2.34 5.01
N LEU A 76 8.35 -1.85 4.82
CA LEU A 76 7.35 -1.74 5.88
C LEU A 76 7.09 -3.14 6.45
N LYS A 77 7.27 -3.24 7.76
CA LYS A 77 7.08 -4.48 8.50
C LYS A 77 6.13 -4.23 9.66
N THR A 78 5.16 -5.13 9.83
CA THR A 78 4.31 -5.20 11.03
C THR A 78 4.25 -6.66 11.48
N ASP A 79 3.69 -6.91 12.66
CA ASP A 79 3.48 -8.28 13.13
C ASP A 79 2.45 -9.01 12.26
N THR A 80 2.68 -10.29 12.02
CA THR A 80 1.74 -11.15 11.28
C THR A 80 0.68 -11.65 12.26
N ARG A 81 -0.56 -11.16 12.12
CA ARG A 81 -1.68 -11.56 13.00
C ARG A 81 -2.66 -12.53 12.34
N VAL A 82 -2.74 -12.51 11.01
CA VAL A 82 -3.68 -13.31 10.21
C VAL A 82 -2.96 -13.84 8.97
N PRO A 83 -3.48 -14.90 8.31
CA PRO A 83 -2.99 -15.36 7.01
C PRO A 83 -2.89 -14.21 6.00
N TRP A 84 -1.90 -14.29 5.11
CA TRP A 84 -1.62 -13.20 4.14
C TRP A 84 -2.83 -12.83 3.30
N LEU A 85 -3.67 -13.81 2.95
CA LEU A 85 -4.83 -13.59 2.10
C LEU A 85 -5.87 -12.69 2.80
N ASP A 86 -5.96 -12.80 4.12
CA ASP A 86 -6.87 -12.00 4.95
C ASP A 86 -6.34 -10.58 5.15
N THR A 87 -5.04 -10.34 4.89
CA THR A 87 -4.46 -8.99 4.85
C THR A 87 -4.66 -8.29 3.50
N CYS A 88 -5.10 -9.01 2.47
CA CYS A 88 -5.22 -8.47 1.12
C CYS A 88 -6.38 -7.47 1.05
N GLN A 89 -6.06 -6.20 0.79
CA GLN A 89 -7.04 -5.13 0.67
C GLN A 89 -6.81 -4.29 -0.59
N ARG A 90 -7.87 -3.67 -1.12
CA ARG A 90 -7.74 -2.66 -2.18
C ARG A 90 -7.19 -1.36 -1.62
N THR A 91 -6.45 -0.62 -2.42
CA THR A 91 -6.03 0.73 -2.07
C THR A 91 -7.21 1.69 -2.10
N VAL A 92 -7.20 2.66 -1.19
CA VAL A 92 -8.11 3.80 -1.20
C VAL A 92 -7.58 4.81 -2.21
N ARG A 93 -8.47 5.33 -3.06
CA ARG A 93 -8.14 6.32 -4.09
C ARG A 93 -9.01 7.57 -3.86
N MET A 94 -8.36 8.71 -3.66
CA MET A 94 -9.03 9.99 -3.43
C MET A 94 -8.55 11.00 -4.46
N VAL A 95 -9.46 11.80 -5.00
CA VAL A 95 -9.13 12.93 -5.88
C VAL A 95 -9.35 14.23 -5.10
N SER A 96 -8.41 15.16 -5.23
CA SER A 96 -8.58 16.53 -4.76
C SER A 96 -9.29 17.33 -5.85
N GLY A 97 -10.55 17.69 -5.65
CA GLY A 97 -11.32 18.55 -6.55
C GLY A 97 -11.53 19.96 -5.97
N ASN A 98 -12.09 20.87 -6.79
CA ASN A 98 -12.40 22.25 -6.40
C ASN A 98 -13.32 22.35 -5.17
N GLU A 99 -14.11 21.30 -4.89
CA GLU A 99 -15.07 21.23 -3.78
C GLU A 99 -14.57 20.37 -2.60
N GLY A 100 -13.31 19.89 -2.62
CA GLY A 100 -12.70 19.09 -1.57
C GLY A 100 -12.24 17.70 -2.01
N ARG A 101 -11.89 16.84 -1.03
CA ARG A 101 -11.44 15.46 -1.25
C ARG A 101 -12.63 14.53 -1.45
N ARG A 102 -12.70 13.83 -2.60
CA ARG A 102 -13.73 12.83 -2.91
C ARG A 102 -13.11 11.48 -3.31
N PRO A 103 -13.81 10.36 -3.15
CA PRO A 103 -13.39 9.08 -3.72
C PRO A 103 -13.16 9.22 -5.24
N ALA A 104 -12.13 8.56 -5.76
CA ALA A 104 -11.94 8.45 -7.21
C ALA A 104 -12.98 7.49 -7.78
N ASP A 105 -13.62 7.86 -8.89
CA ASP A 105 -14.57 6.99 -9.58
C ASP A 105 -13.83 5.73 -10.10
N GLU A 106 -14.32 4.52 -9.75
CA GLU A 106 -13.75 3.26 -10.26
C GLU A 106 -14.17 3.09 -11.73
N HIS A 107 -13.24 3.28 -12.67
CA HIS A 107 -13.43 2.96 -14.10
C HIS A 107 -12.87 1.57 -14.43
#